data_AF-A0A927NZF9-F1
#
_entry.id   AF-A0A927NZF9-F1
#
_cell.length_a   1.000
_cell.length_b   1.000
_cell.length_c   1.000
_cell.angle_alpha   90.00
_cell.angle_beta   90.00
_cell.angle_gamma   90.00
#
_symmetry.space_group_name_H-M   'P 1'
#
loop_
_entity.id
_entity.type
_entity.pdbx_description
1 polymer ?
#
loop_
_entity_poly.entity_id
_entity_poly.type
_entity_poly.pdbx_seq_one_letter_code
_entity_poly.pdbx_strand_id
1 'polypeptide(L)'
;MRDIKSHELRQMYLEFFKSKGHAVIPSASLIPDNDPTVLFTTAGMHPLVPYLMGEKHPAGTRLTDVQKCVRTGDIDEVGDASHCTFFEMLGNWSLGDYFKKEAISWSFEFLTDEKYLGIPKEKLYFTCFAGDENAPKDTESAQYWMDMGVDPSHIFFLPKENNWWGPAGITGPCGPDTEMFYDTGKPACGPDCSPACDCGKYLEIWNDVFMQYNKKEDGTFEPLSQMNVDTGMGLDRTICTLQGKKSVYDTDAFEGIMAKIADLSGKDYNDNEETTRAFRIIADHIRCATFILGDRNGVTPSNNDQGYILRRLIRRAIRFAQGIGIEEGGLCQIAKKVIEQYGETYPELIQNEEKIMSELALEEQRFSKTITAGMKEFDKVVKFMRDTTTLNGKTAFRLYDTFGFPIEFTLELAQERGLTVDIEGYHEAFRKHQEKSHAGAEQRFKGGLADTGEKTARLHTATHLLLGGLKKILGEEVNQRGSNITAERLRFDFNFPRPMTAEEIAAVEAYVNEAISKKIDVVCEEMTVDEAKASGAIGIFDDRYTEKVKVYTIGEYDKEICGGPHAQNTAELVSFKIQKEQSSSAGVRRIRATIEG
;
A
#
# COMPACT_ATOMS: atom_id res chain seq x y z
N MET A 1 17.35 12.45 -29.60
CA MET A 1 17.24 11.84 -28.26
C MET A 1 18.20 12.56 -27.36
N ARG A 2 17.72 13.07 -26.23
CA ARG A 2 18.52 13.83 -25.26
C ARG A 2 18.83 12.92 -24.09
N ASP A 3 20.09 12.90 -23.66
CA ASP A 3 20.50 12.13 -22.49
C ASP A 3 20.18 12.88 -21.20
N ILE A 4 18.90 13.19 -20.98
CA ILE A 4 18.39 13.80 -19.74
C ILE A 4 18.30 12.70 -18.69
N LYS A 5 18.87 12.93 -17.52
CA LYS A 5 18.79 12.05 -16.35
C LYS A 5 17.55 12.33 -15.51
N SER A 6 17.18 11.37 -14.69
CA SER A 6 15.97 11.40 -13.87
C SER A 6 15.96 12.61 -12.92
N HIS A 7 17.10 12.93 -12.29
CA HIS A 7 17.22 14.10 -11.41
C HIS A 7 17.09 15.43 -12.17
N GLU A 8 17.61 15.49 -13.39
CA GLU A 8 17.51 16.68 -14.25
C GLU A 8 16.07 16.92 -14.67
N LEU A 9 15.34 15.87 -15.06
CA LEU A 9 13.93 15.99 -15.45
C LEU A 9 13.05 16.46 -14.29
N ARG A 10 13.22 15.91 -13.07
CA ARG A 10 12.50 16.39 -11.88
C ARG A 10 12.73 17.89 -11.67
N GLN A 11 13.99 18.32 -11.63
CA GLN A 11 14.32 19.73 -11.39
C GLN A 11 13.82 20.64 -12.51
N MET A 12 13.95 20.19 -13.76
CA MET A 12 13.50 20.93 -14.95
C MET A 12 12.00 21.14 -14.95
N TYR A 13 11.22 20.13 -14.59
CA TYR A 13 9.76 20.21 -14.48
C TYR A 13 9.32 21.17 -13.39
N LEU A 14 9.90 21.03 -12.18
CA LEU A 14 9.56 21.89 -11.05
C LEU A 14 9.88 23.37 -11.32
N GLU A 15 11.06 23.66 -11.89
CA GLU A 15 11.42 25.04 -12.23
C GLU A 15 10.62 25.59 -13.40
N PHE A 16 10.21 24.73 -14.35
CA PHE A 16 9.30 25.13 -15.42
C PHE A 16 7.97 25.62 -14.87
N PHE A 17 7.27 24.81 -14.06
CA PHE A 17 5.97 25.20 -13.52
C PHE A 17 6.06 26.30 -12.46
N LYS A 18 7.13 26.35 -11.68
CA LYS A 18 7.42 27.50 -10.81
C LYS A 18 7.54 28.81 -11.60
N SER A 19 8.13 28.78 -12.80
CA SER A 19 8.16 29.95 -13.69
C SER A 19 6.79 30.37 -14.23
N LYS A 20 5.79 29.46 -14.21
CA LYS A 20 4.38 29.73 -14.52
C LYS A 20 3.54 30.13 -13.30
N GLY A 21 4.18 30.29 -12.14
CA GLY A 21 3.57 30.74 -10.90
C GLY A 21 3.03 29.62 -10.01
N HIS A 22 3.38 28.36 -10.27
CA HIS A 22 3.03 27.25 -9.40
C HIS A 22 3.92 27.23 -8.15
N ALA A 23 3.31 26.96 -7.01
CA ALA A 23 4.04 26.66 -5.79
C ALA A 23 4.55 25.21 -5.84
N VAL A 24 5.85 25.03 -5.62
CA VAL A 24 6.45 23.70 -5.46
C VAL A 24 6.07 23.17 -4.09
N ILE A 25 5.33 22.06 -4.04
CA ILE A 25 4.93 21.38 -2.80
C ILE A 25 5.71 20.07 -2.63
N PRO A 26 5.90 19.58 -1.39
CA PRO A 26 6.57 18.30 -1.18
C PRO A 26 5.66 17.13 -1.58
N SER A 27 6.25 16.04 -2.05
CA SER A 27 5.54 14.77 -2.22
C SER A 27 4.83 14.36 -0.93
N ALA A 28 3.58 13.95 -1.04
CA ALA A 28 2.85 13.32 0.04
C ALA A 28 3.38 11.89 0.32
N SER A 29 2.95 11.37 1.48
CA SER A 29 3.18 9.99 1.91
C SER A 29 2.66 8.98 0.87
N LEU A 30 3.35 7.85 0.73
CA LEU A 30 2.84 6.69 0.00
C LEU A 30 1.63 6.03 0.67
N ILE A 31 1.49 6.23 1.99
CA ILE A 31 0.35 5.75 2.78
C ILE A 31 -0.61 6.93 2.98
N PRO A 32 -1.80 6.90 2.36
CA PRO A 32 -2.79 7.96 2.49
C PRO A 32 -3.22 8.16 3.95
N ASP A 33 -3.37 9.42 4.35
CA ASP A 33 -3.90 9.78 5.66
C ASP A 33 -5.44 9.76 5.59
N ASN A 34 -6.10 8.86 6.34
CA ASN A 34 -7.55 8.79 6.49
C ASN A 34 -8.38 8.54 5.20
N ASP A 35 -7.80 7.92 4.17
CA ASP A 35 -8.55 7.47 2.97
C ASP A 35 -8.78 5.95 3.01
N PRO A 36 -10.01 5.47 3.27
CA PRO A 36 -10.30 4.03 3.30
C PRO A 36 -10.47 3.40 1.92
N THR A 37 -10.45 4.18 0.83
CA THR A 37 -10.76 3.71 -0.52
C THR A 37 -9.54 3.13 -1.23
N VAL A 38 -8.34 3.55 -0.85
CA VAL A 38 -7.07 3.14 -1.47
C VAL A 38 -6.03 2.73 -0.44
N LEU A 39 -5.23 1.70 -0.75
CA LEU A 39 -4.16 1.24 0.12
C LEU A 39 -2.91 2.13 0.07
N PHE A 40 -2.60 2.65 -1.12
CA PHE A 40 -1.44 3.50 -1.39
C PHE A 40 -1.83 4.71 -2.22
N THR A 41 -1.02 5.76 -2.18
CA THR A 41 -1.10 6.89 -3.11
C THR A 41 -0.73 6.41 -4.51
N THR A 42 -1.70 6.34 -5.42
CA THR A 42 -1.52 5.77 -6.78
C THR A 42 -1.38 6.83 -7.89
N ALA A 43 -1.64 8.10 -7.56
CA ALA A 43 -1.57 9.25 -8.46
C ALA A 43 -1.24 10.54 -7.69
N GLY A 44 -0.69 11.53 -8.42
CA GLY A 44 -0.34 12.86 -7.91
C GLY A 44 -1.52 13.62 -7.30
N MET A 45 -2.73 13.44 -7.84
CA MET A 45 -3.92 14.15 -7.35
C MET A 45 -4.53 13.59 -6.06
N HIS A 46 -4.23 12.36 -5.66
CA HIS A 46 -4.86 11.73 -4.49
C HIS A 46 -4.75 12.58 -3.21
N PRO A 47 -3.56 13.11 -2.86
CA PRO A 47 -3.41 14.00 -1.70
C PRO A 47 -4.11 15.35 -1.87
N LEU A 48 -4.54 15.69 -3.08
CA LEU A 48 -5.11 16.98 -3.44
C LEU A 48 -6.64 16.96 -3.62
N VAL A 49 -7.28 15.79 -3.48
CA VAL A 49 -8.74 15.62 -3.64
C VAL A 49 -9.56 16.66 -2.85
N PRO A 50 -9.29 16.96 -1.57
CA PRO A 50 -10.06 17.96 -0.83
C PRO A 50 -10.03 19.35 -1.48
N TYR A 51 -8.87 19.74 -2.03
CA TYR A 51 -8.67 21.04 -2.67
C TYR A 51 -9.29 21.10 -4.07
N LEU A 52 -9.26 19.98 -4.79
CA LEU A 52 -9.98 19.82 -6.07
C LEU A 52 -11.51 19.91 -5.87
N MET A 53 -12.00 19.55 -4.68
CA MET A 53 -13.40 19.72 -4.27
C MET A 53 -13.75 21.13 -3.77
N GLY A 54 -12.77 22.04 -3.70
CA GLY A 54 -12.99 23.46 -3.38
C GLY A 54 -12.43 23.94 -2.05
N GLU A 55 -11.77 23.07 -1.28
CA GLU A 55 -10.98 23.54 -0.14
C GLU A 55 -9.79 24.40 -0.61
N LYS A 56 -9.39 25.36 0.23
CA LYS A 56 -8.25 26.22 -0.08
C LYS A 56 -6.95 25.55 0.32
N HIS A 57 -6.06 25.33 -0.64
CA HIS A 57 -4.71 24.85 -0.36
C HIS A 57 -3.82 26.00 0.20
N PRO A 58 -3.03 25.77 1.26
CA PRO A 58 -2.22 26.82 1.90
C PRO A 58 -1.16 27.45 0.99
N ALA A 59 -0.68 26.71 -0.01
CA ALA A 59 0.31 27.20 -0.98
C ALA A 59 -0.29 27.95 -2.17
N GLY A 60 -1.62 28.12 -2.23
CA GLY A 60 -2.32 28.82 -3.32
C GLY A 60 -3.07 27.89 -4.28
N THR A 61 -3.41 28.40 -5.45
CA THR A 61 -4.29 27.73 -6.44
C THR A 61 -3.54 27.06 -7.60
N ARG A 62 -2.21 27.21 -7.66
CA ARG A 62 -1.34 26.56 -8.64
C ARG A 62 -0.26 25.78 -7.92
N LEU A 63 -0.22 24.47 -8.10
CA LEU A 63 0.66 23.57 -7.34
C LEU A 63 1.48 22.70 -8.30
N THR A 64 2.70 22.33 -7.93
CA THR A 64 3.48 21.34 -8.68
C THR A 64 4.35 20.52 -7.74
N ASP A 65 4.53 19.23 -8.05
CA ASP A 65 5.42 18.35 -7.30
C ASP A 65 5.96 17.19 -8.15
N VAL A 66 6.71 16.32 -7.48
CA VAL A 66 7.06 14.97 -7.95
C VAL A 66 6.53 13.98 -6.92
N GLN A 67 5.29 13.53 -7.11
CA GLN A 67 4.62 12.61 -6.21
C GLN A 67 5.14 11.18 -6.37
N LYS A 68 5.57 10.58 -5.27
CA LYS A 68 5.82 9.14 -5.16
C LYS A 68 4.50 8.37 -5.31
N CYS A 69 4.46 7.37 -6.18
CA CYS A 69 3.25 6.55 -6.39
C CYS A 69 3.56 5.06 -6.26
N VAL A 70 2.59 4.31 -5.75
CA VAL A 70 2.61 2.84 -5.78
C VAL A 70 1.34 2.33 -6.47
N ARG A 71 1.50 1.48 -7.48
CA ARG A 71 0.40 0.76 -8.15
C ARG A 71 0.66 -0.73 -8.11
N THR A 72 -0.36 -1.49 -7.75
CA THR A 72 -0.27 -2.95 -7.60
C THR A 72 -1.23 -3.71 -8.50
N GLY A 73 -2.00 -3.00 -9.34
CA GLY A 73 -2.91 -3.60 -10.31
C GLY A 73 -2.15 -4.50 -11.29
N ASP A 74 -1.03 -3.98 -11.80
CA ASP A 74 -0.18 -4.67 -12.78
C ASP A 74 1.08 -5.27 -12.14
N ILE A 75 0.94 -5.75 -10.88
CA ILE A 75 2.08 -6.30 -10.16
C ILE A 75 2.65 -7.53 -10.87
N ASP A 76 1.82 -8.35 -11.51
CA ASP A 76 2.24 -9.63 -12.10
C ASP A 76 3.01 -9.45 -13.43
N GLU A 77 2.79 -8.31 -14.09
CA GLU A 77 3.38 -7.81 -15.33
C GLU A 77 4.80 -7.25 -15.10
N VAL A 78 5.12 -6.87 -13.86
CA VAL A 78 6.48 -6.44 -13.47
C VAL A 78 7.49 -7.52 -13.85
N GLY A 79 8.58 -7.09 -14.49
CA GLY A 79 9.55 -7.95 -15.15
C GLY A 79 9.57 -7.79 -16.67
N ASP A 80 8.53 -7.19 -17.25
CA ASP A 80 8.50 -6.76 -18.64
C ASP A 80 9.35 -5.49 -18.88
N ALA A 81 9.17 -4.81 -20.01
CA ALA A 81 9.99 -3.65 -20.36
C ALA A 81 9.57 -2.33 -19.69
N SER A 82 8.36 -2.23 -19.11
CA SER A 82 7.74 -0.93 -18.80
C SER A 82 6.97 -0.85 -17.48
N HIS A 83 6.52 -1.95 -16.90
CA HIS A 83 5.73 -1.95 -15.67
C HIS A 83 6.63 -1.84 -14.44
N CYS A 84 6.25 -0.94 -13.52
CA CYS A 84 6.88 -0.75 -12.22
C CYS A 84 5.79 -0.68 -11.15
N THR A 85 6.03 -1.23 -9.96
CA THR A 85 5.12 -1.07 -8.81
C THR A 85 5.26 0.29 -8.16
N PHE A 86 6.47 0.82 -8.10
CA PHE A 86 6.77 2.18 -7.67
C PHE A 86 7.21 3.02 -8.85
N PHE A 87 6.72 4.25 -8.93
CA PHE A 87 7.17 5.25 -9.89
C PHE A 87 6.92 6.64 -9.33
N GLU A 88 7.54 7.64 -9.97
CA GLU A 88 7.31 9.04 -9.65
C GLU A 88 6.45 9.69 -10.73
N MET A 89 5.42 10.39 -10.29
CA MET A 89 4.51 11.15 -11.13
C MET A 89 4.80 12.64 -10.97
N LEU A 90 5.25 13.28 -12.04
CA LEU A 90 5.46 14.72 -12.08
C LEU A 90 4.12 15.36 -12.39
N GLY A 91 3.66 16.26 -11.54
CA GLY A 91 2.33 16.82 -11.65
C GLY A 91 2.28 18.33 -11.45
N ASN A 92 1.29 18.95 -12.07
CA ASN A 92 0.90 20.32 -11.83
C ASN A 92 -0.63 20.43 -11.75
N TRP A 93 -1.12 21.22 -10.81
CA TRP A 93 -2.53 21.36 -10.54
C TRP A 93 -2.98 22.81 -10.65
N SER A 94 -4.16 22.98 -11.26
CA SER A 94 -4.97 24.18 -11.19
C SER A 94 -6.15 23.92 -10.28
N LEU A 95 -6.26 24.68 -9.19
CA LEU A 95 -7.39 24.66 -8.27
C LEU A 95 -8.30 25.86 -8.57
N GLY A 96 -9.02 25.79 -9.69
CA GLY A 96 -9.94 26.85 -10.11
C GLY A 96 -9.29 28.11 -10.74
N ASP A 97 -8.05 28.02 -11.24
CA ASP A 97 -7.31 29.19 -11.74
C ASP A 97 -7.18 29.24 -13.27
N TYR A 98 -6.54 28.24 -13.87
CA TYR A 98 -6.43 28.03 -15.32
C TYR A 98 -7.08 26.70 -15.74
N PHE A 99 -7.29 26.50 -17.04
CA PHE A 99 -7.91 25.28 -17.56
C PHE A 99 -7.21 24.78 -18.83
N LYS A 100 -7.96 24.20 -19.77
CA LYS A 100 -7.45 23.53 -20.98
C LYS A 100 -6.44 24.31 -21.78
N LYS A 101 -6.71 25.58 -22.10
CA LYS A 101 -5.87 26.37 -23.00
C LYS A 101 -4.46 26.56 -22.45
N GLU A 102 -4.35 27.00 -21.20
CA GLU A 102 -3.06 27.20 -20.54
C GLU A 102 -2.36 25.87 -20.27
N ALA A 103 -3.09 24.85 -19.79
CA ALA A 103 -2.54 23.51 -19.53
C ALA A 103 -1.89 22.93 -20.78
N ILE A 104 -2.65 22.82 -21.88
CA ILE A 104 -2.18 22.28 -23.16
C ILE A 104 -1.02 23.10 -23.72
N SER A 105 -1.09 24.44 -23.64
CA SER A 105 -0.01 25.30 -24.11
C SER A 105 1.30 25.08 -23.35
N TRP A 106 1.24 24.91 -22.02
CA TRP A 106 2.43 24.67 -21.19
C TRP A 106 2.95 23.24 -21.35
N SER A 107 2.06 22.27 -21.46
CA SER A 107 2.43 20.87 -21.75
C SER A 107 3.15 20.78 -23.10
N PHE A 108 2.64 21.46 -24.13
CA PHE A 108 3.29 21.53 -25.43
C PHE A 108 4.65 22.23 -25.39
N GLU A 109 4.75 23.37 -24.69
CA GLU A 109 6.00 24.11 -24.50
C GLU A 109 7.06 23.22 -23.83
N PHE A 110 6.71 22.55 -22.73
CA PHE A 110 7.65 21.69 -22.01
C PHE A 110 8.13 20.51 -22.86
N LEU A 111 7.24 19.87 -23.60
CA LEU A 111 7.57 18.74 -24.48
C LEU A 111 8.45 19.15 -25.67
N THR A 112 8.19 20.30 -26.30
CA THR A 112 8.74 20.61 -27.63
C THR A 112 9.82 21.68 -27.67
N ASP A 113 9.88 22.59 -26.69
CA ASP A 113 10.87 23.66 -26.67
C ASP A 113 12.28 23.06 -26.43
N GLU A 114 13.26 23.51 -27.23
CA GLU A 114 14.66 23.09 -27.11
C GLU A 114 15.30 23.47 -25.76
N LYS A 115 14.71 24.42 -25.02
CA LYS A 115 15.14 24.72 -23.66
C LYS A 115 14.81 23.59 -22.67
N TYR A 116 13.77 22.80 -22.94
CA TYR A 116 13.29 21.73 -22.07
C TYR A 116 13.53 20.35 -22.69
N LEU A 117 12.49 19.61 -23.09
CA LEU A 117 12.65 18.25 -23.62
C LEU A 117 13.04 18.23 -25.10
N GLY A 118 12.67 19.25 -25.88
CA GLY A 118 13.01 19.34 -27.30
C GLY A 118 12.56 18.12 -28.13
N ILE A 119 11.42 17.51 -27.78
CA ILE A 119 10.87 16.38 -28.52
C ILE A 119 10.36 16.90 -29.88
N PRO A 120 10.76 16.27 -31.00
CA PRO A 120 10.25 16.65 -32.31
C PRO A 120 8.73 16.50 -32.36
N LYS A 121 8.03 17.51 -32.89
CA LYS A 121 6.56 17.57 -32.90
C LYS A 121 5.94 16.39 -33.65
N GLU A 122 6.58 15.92 -34.71
CA GLU A 122 6.18 14.76 -35.50
C GLU A 122 6.30 13.42 -34.75
N LYS A 123 6.92 13.42 -33.56
CA LYS A 123 6.97 12.26 -32.66
C LYS A 123 5.87 12.26 -31.61
N LEU A 124 5.13 13.35 -31.48
CA LEU A 124 4.06 13.50 -30.49
C LEU A 124 2.70 13.24 -31.13
N TYR A 125 1.91 12.45 -30.41
CA TYR A 125 0.55 12.08 -30.75
C TYR A 125 -0.35 12.34 -29.55
N PHE A 126 -1.59 12.71 -29.78
CA PHE A 126 -2.48 13.20 -28.74
C PHE A 126 -3.83 12.49 -28.81
N THR A 127 -4.43 12.23 -27.66
CA THR A 127 -5.78 11.67 -27.58
C THR A 127 -6.72 12.67 -26.93
N CYS A 128 -7.99 12.66 -27.31
CA CYS A 128 -9.04 13.51 -26.73
C CYS A 128 -10.33 12.69 -26.59
N PHE A 129 -11.18 13.06 -25.62
CA PHE A 129 -12.44 12.36 -25.41
C PHE A 129 -13.39 12.41 -26.63
N ALA A 130 -13.83 11.25 -27.11
CA ALA A 130 -14.71 11.12 -28.27
C ALA A 130 -16.16 11.57 -28.02
N GLY A 131 -16.55 11.76 -26.76
CA GLY A 131 -17.93 12.06 -26.37
C GLY A 131 -18.73 10.78 -26.13
N ASP A 132 -19.69 10.85 -25.21
CA ASP A 132 -20.69 9.82 -24.95
C ASP A 132 -22.04 10.49 -24.62
N GLU A 133 -22.99 9.71 -24.09
CA GLU A 133 -24.29 10.22 -23.62
C GLU A 133 -24.20 11.14 -22.40
N ASN A 134 -23.09 11.12 -21.66
CA ASN A 134 -22.89 11.86 -20.41
C ASN A 134 -22.13 13.17 -20.62
N ALA A 135 -21.23 13.22 -21.60
CA ALA A 135 -20.40 14.39 -21.87
C ALA A 135 -20.06 14.55 -23.36
N PRO A 136 -19.93 15.81 -23.84
CA PRO A 136 -19.66 16.08 -25.24
C PRO A 136 -18.24 15.65 -25.63
N LYS A 137 -18.06 15.45 -26.94
CA LYS A 137 -16.74 15.27 -27.55
C LYS A 137 -15.84 16.45 -27.24
N ASP A 138 -14.59 16.20 -26.84
CA ASP A 138 -13.64 17.24 -26.45
C ASP A 138 -12.94 17.87 -27.67
N THR A 139 -13.72 18.60 -28.48
CA THR A 139 -13.19 19.33 -29.64
C THR A 139 -12.33 20.53 -29.25
N GLU A 140 -12.44 20.99 -28.01
CA GLU A 140 -11.71 22.16 -27.51
C GLU A 140 -10.23 21.84 -27.33
N SER A 141 -9.91 20.75 -26.62
CA SER A 141 -8.53 20.30 -26.43
C SER A 141 -7.85 20.00 -27.78
N ALA A 142 -8.56 19.33 -28.69
CA ALA A 142 -8.07 19.09 -30.05
C ALA A 142 -7.73 20.39 -30.80
N GLN A 143 -8.56 21.43 -30.68
CA GLN A 143 -8.29 22.72 -31.30
C GLN A 143 -7.06 23.39 -30.71
N TYR A 144 -6.87 23.36 -29.39
CA TYR A 144 -5.68 23.93 -28.76
C TYR A 144 -4.39 23.21 -29.17
N TRP A 145 -4.40 21.89 -29.34
CA TRP A 145 -3.26 21.17 -29.92
C TRP A 145 -2.95 21.62 -31.36
N MET A 146 -3.99 21.75 -32.21
CA MET A 146 -3.83 22.24 -33.59
C MET A 146 -3.29 23.68 -33.63
N ASP A 147 -3.73 24.54 -32.71
CA ASP A 147 -3.24 25.92 -32.61
C ASP A 147 -1.74 25.99 -32.26
N MET A 148 -1.20 24.96 -31.58
CA MET A 148 0.23 24.81 -31.29
C MET A 148 1.04 24.21 -32.45
N GLY A 149 0.36 23.87 -33.56
CA GLY A 149 0.95 23.33 -34.78
C GLY A 149 1.05 21.80 -34.81
N VAL A 150 0.24 21.09 -34.01
CA VAL A 150 0.09 19.64 -34.13
C VAL A 150 -0.70 19.32 -35.40
N ASP A 151 -0.23 18.34 -36.18
CA ASP A 151 -0.95 17.86 -37.35
C ASP A 151 -2.26 17.19 -36.91
N PRO A 152 -3.43 17.52 -37.51
CA PRO A 152 -4.70 16.89 -37.14
C PRO A 152 -4.69 15.35 -37.22
N SER A 153 -3.86 14.76 -38.09
CA SER A 153 -3.69 13.30 -38.19
C SER A 153 -2.98 12.67 -36.99
N HIS A 154 -2.40 13.49 -36.10
CA HIS A 154 -1.78 13.05 -34.86
C HIS A 154 -2.73 13.14 -33.65
N ILE A 155 -3.97 13.60 -33.86
CA ILE A 155 -4.99 13.76 -32.81
C ILE A 155 -6.07 12.70 -32.98
N PHE A 156 -6.24 11.84 -31.97
CA PHE A 156 -7.20 10.75 -31.97
C PHE A 156 -8.32 11.02 -30.98
N PHE A 157 -9.56 10.76 -31.38
CA PHE A 157 -10.69 10.79 -30.46
C PHE A 157 -11.00 9.39 -29.96
N LEU A 158 -10.83 9.14 -28.66
CA LEU A 158 -10.99 7.81 -28.06
C LEU A 158 -12.18 7.75 -27.09
N PRO A 159 -12.77 6.55 -26.88
CA PRO A 159 -13.89 6.37 -25.97
C PRO A 159 -13.53 6.64 -24.51
N LYS A 160 -14.56 6.62 -23.66
CA LYS A 160 -14.48 6.89 -22.21
C LYS A 160 -13.47 6.01 -21.47
N GLU A 161 -13.27 4.78 -21.90
CA GLU A 161 -12.29 3.87 -21.30
C GLU A 161 -10.84 4.34 -21.46
N ASN A 162 -10.56 5.22 -22.43
CA ASN A 162 -9.25 5.80 -22.68
C ASN A 162 -9.16 7.25 -22.21
N ASN A 163 -10.12 8.10 -22.61
CA ASN A 163 -10.07 9.54 -22.35
C ASN A 163 -11.19 10.02 -21.42
N TRP A 164 -11.31 9.36 -20.27
CA TRP A 164 -12.12 9.88 -19.17
C TRP A 164 -11.55 9.46 -17.84
N TRP A 165 -11.20 10.44 -17.01
CA TRP A 165 -10.76 10.18 -15.65
C TRP A 165 -11.96 10.20 -14.70
N GLY A 166 -12.34 9.02 -14.20
CA GLY A 166 -13.37 8.85 -13.17
C GLY A 166 -12.83 9.24 -11.78
N PRO A 167 -13.69 9.54 -10.79
CA PRO A 167 -13.19 9.98 -9.49
C PRO A 167 -12.32 8.91 -8.82
N ALA A 168 -11.45 9.34 -7.89
CA ALA A 168 -10.60 8.43 -7.09
C ALA A 168 -11.41 7.38 -6.30
N GLY A 169 -12.70 7.62 -6.06
CA GLY A 169 -13.63 6.71 -5.39
C GLY A 169 -14.93 6.46 -6.18
N ILE A 170 -16.03 6.21 -5.47
CA ILE A 170 -17.37 6.01 -6.10
C ILE A 170 -17.93 7.34 -6.62
N THR A 171 -17.61 8.43 -5.93
CA THR A 171 -18.04 9.81 -6.19
C THR A 171 -16.87 10.77 -6.17
N GLY A 172 -17.04 11.96 -6.75
CA GLY A 172 -16.03 13.02 -6.71
C GLY A 172 -15.74 13.68 -8.07
N PRO A 173 -14.70 14.55 -8.13
CA PRO A 173 -14.29 15.25 -9.34
C PRO A 173 -13.87 14.29 -10.43
N CYS A 174 -14.29 14.58 -11.65
CA CYS A 174 -14.01 13.79 -12.84
C CYS A 174 -14.14 14.64 -14.11
N GLY A 175 -13.69 14.11 -15.23
CA GLY A 175 -13.84 14.79 -16.52
C GLY A 175 -13.09 14.12 -17.65
N PRO A 176 -13.19 14.70 -18.86
CA PRO A 176 -12.37 14.29 -19.98
C PRO A 176 -10.92 14.66 -19.72
N ASP A 177 -10.02 13.94 -20.36
CA ASP A 177 -8.60 14.22 -20.38
C ASP A 177 -8.07 14.19 -21.82
N THR A 178 -6.86 14.72 -21.97
CA THR A 178 -6.06 14.57 -23.18
C THR A 178 -4.71 13.97 -22.79
N GLU A 179 -4.28 12.94 -23.50
CA GLU A 179 -3.02 12.25 -23.20
C GLU A 179 -2.01 12.49 -24.32
N MET A 180 -0.74 12.52 -23.95
CA MET A 180 0.40 12.79 -24.82
C MET A 180 1.22 11.50 -24.98
N PHE A 181 1.32 11.05 -26.22
CA PHE A 181 2.02 9.83 -26.60
C PHE A 181 3.26 10.14 -27.43
N TYR A 182 4.29 9.31 -27.25
CA TYR A 182 5.48 9.29 -28.07
C TYR A 182 5.45 8.12 -29.08
N ASP A 183 5.73 8.39 -30.35
CA ASP A 183 5.93 7.34 -31.36
C ASP A 183 7.31 6.70 -31.25
N THR A 184 7.34 5.49 -30.69
CA THR A 184 8.52 4.67 -30.47
C THR A 184 9.20 4.22 -31.76
N GLY A 185 8.55 4.41 -32.92
CA GLY A 185 9.02 3.97 -34.23
C GLY A 185 8.71 2.51 -34.53
N LYS A 186 8.01 1.79 -33.63
CA LYS A 186 7.50 0.45 -33.97
C LYS A 186 6.50 0.54 -35.13
N PRO A 187 6.46 -0.48 -36.01
CA PRO A 187 5.46 -0.56 -37.07
C PRO A 187 4.04 -0.56 -36.47
N ALA A 188 3.09 0.02 -37.22
CA ALA A 188 1.68 -0.08 -36.87
C ALA A 188 1.24 -1.55 -36.84
N CYS A 189 0.44 -1.92 -35.85
CA CYS A 189 -0.09 -3.29 -35.72
C CYS A 189 -1.22 -3.60 -36.72
N GLY A 190 -1.64 -2.62 -37.51
CA GLY A 190 -2.71 -2.72 -38.50
C GLY A 190 -3.10 -1.35 -39.06
N PRO A 191 -4.07 -1.31 -39.99
CA PRO A 191 -4.55 -0.05 -40.58
C PRO A 191 -5.20 0.88 -39.55
N ASP A 192 -5.81 0.33 -38.51
CA ASP A 192 -6.52 1.07 -37.46
C ASP A 192 -5.65 1.28 -36.20
N CYS A 193 -4.33 1.17 -36.32
CA CYS A 193 -3.41 1.35 -35.21
C CYS A 193 -3.49 2.78 -34.65
N SER A 194 -3.82 2.89 -33.37
CA SER A 194 -3.99 4.16 -32.66
C SER A 194 -3.29 4.11 -31.30
N PRO A 195 -3.22 5.24 -30.58
CA PRO A 195 -2.71 5.26 -29.21
C PRO A 195 -3.46 4.32 -28.23
N ALA A 196 -4.68 3.90 -28.55
CA ALA A 196 -5.44 2.93 -27.75
C ALA A 196 -4.91 1.48 -27.85
N CYS A 197 -3.92 1.21 -28.71
CA CYS A 197 -3.38 -0.14 -28.92
C CYS A 197 -2.19 -0.46 -28.02
N ASP A 198 -2.18 -1.66 -27.41
CA ASP A 198 -1.05 -2.19 -26.62
C ASP A 198 0.15 -2.68 -27.44
N CYS A 199 0.22 -2.34 -28.74
CA CYS A 199 1.30 -2.76 -29.63
C CYS A 199 2.66 -2.10 -29.32
N GLY A 200 2.65 -1.07 -28.46
CA GLY A 200 3.82 -0.30 -28.06
C GLY A 200 4.38 0.63 -29.13
N LYS A 201 3.63 0.90 -30.21
CA LYS A 201 3.94 1.97 -31.17
C LYS A 201 3.86 3.34 -30.52
N TYR A 202 2.80 3.56 -29.75
CA TYR A 202 2.59 4.78 -28.98
C TYR A 202 2.81 4.47 -27.51
N LEU A 203 3.65 5.27 -26.84
CA LEU A 203 3.87 5.18 -25.40
C LEU A 203 3.36 6.46 -24.76
N GLU A 204 2.37 6.34 -23.87
CA GLU A 204 1.89 7.45 -23.06
C GLU A 204 3.01 7.94 -22.13
N ILE A 205 3.29 9.24 -22.17
CA ILE A 205 4.31 9.88 -21.31
C ILE A 205 3.71 10.92 -20.35
N TRP A 206 2.54 11.48 -20.66
CA TRP A 206 1.89 12.52 -19.87
C TRP A 206 0.38 12.56 -20.17
N ASN A 207 -0.43 13.02 -19.22
CA ASN A 207 -1.83 13.38 -19.42
C ASN A 207 -2.19 14.71 -18.75
N ASP A 208 -3.23 15.36 -19.30
CA ASP A 208 -3.90 16.53 -18.75
C ASP A 208 -5.39 16.20 -18.54
N VAL A 209 -5.80 16.03 -17.28
CA VAL A 209 -7.17 15.76 -16.84
C VAL A 209 -7.90 17.05 -16.53
N PHE A 210 -9.06 17.23 -17.17
CA PHE A 210 -9.89 18.44 -17.06
C PHE A 210 -11.13 18.18 -16.22
N MET A 211 -10.96 18.26 -14.90
CA MET A 211 -12.06 18.03 -13.96
C MET A 211 -13.07 19.17 -14.03
N GLN A 212 -14.23 18.87 -14.59
CA GLN A 212 -15.34 19.82 -14.76
C GLN A 212 -16.69 19.22 -14.35
N TYR A 213 -16.71 17.94 -13.94
CA TYR A 213 -17.90 17.25 -13.45
C TYR A 213 -17.64 16.61 -12.08
N ASN A 214 -18.70 16.49 -11.28
CA ASN A 214 -18.73 15.72 -10.06
C ASN A 214 -19.64 14.50 -10.29
N LYS A 215 -19.10 13.30 -10.09
CA LYS A 215 -19.88 12.07 -10.18
C LYS A 215 -20.61 11.83 -8.85
N LYS A 216 -21.92 11.64 -8.92
CA LYS A 216 -22.81 11.35 -7.80
C LYS A 216 -22.92 9.85 -7.52
N GLU A 217 -23.44 9.50 -6.35
CA GLU A 217 -23.62 8.09 -5.94
C GLU A 217 -24.56 7.32 -6.87
N ASP A 218 -25.55 8.01 -7.46
CA ASP A 218 -26.48 7.44 -8.44
C ASP A 218 -25.89 7.29 -9.85
N GLY A 219 -24.61 7.62 -10.03
CA GLY A 219 -23.88 7.54 -11.29
C GLY A 219 -24.05 8.75 -12.21
N THR A 220 -24.85 9.76 -11.83
CA THR A 220 -25.02 10.97 -12.62
C THR A 220 -23.83 11.94 -12.49
N PHE A 221 -23.68 12.83 -13.47
CA PHE A 221 -22.61 13.83 -13.52
C PHE A 221 -23.21 15.24 -13.42
N GLU A 222 -22.80 16.01 -12.43
CA GLU A 222 -23.15 17.42 -12.30
C GLU A 222 -21.93 18.31 -12.57
N PRO A 223 -22.07 19.52 -13.14
CA PRO A 223 -20.94 20.44 -13.31
C PRO A 223 -20.31 20.80 -11.96
N LEU A 224 -18.97 20.84 -11.89
CA LEU A 224 -18.25 21.34 -10.72
C LEU A 224 -18.37 22.86 -10.60
N SER A 225 -18.39 23.35 -9.36
CA SER A 225 -18.37 24.79 -9.05
C SER A 225 -17.05 25.46 -9.46
N GLN A 226 -15.96 24.71 -9.46
CA GLN A 226 -14.65 25.11 -9.94
C GLN A 226 -14.12 24.07 -10.93
N MET A 227 -13.57 24.54 -12.05
CA MET A 227 -12.87 23.68 -13.00
C MET A 227 -11.43 23.51 -12.53
N ASN A 228 -10.94 22.27 -12.51
CA ASN A 228 -9.57 21.98 -12.09
C ASN A 228 -8.79 21.33 -13.23
N VAL A 229 -7.47 21.50 -13.17
CA VAL A 229 -6.52 20.75 -14.00
C VAL A 229 -5.73 19.86 -13.07
N ASP A 230 -5.64 18.59 -13.43
CA ASP A 230 -4.74 17.60 -12.86
C ASP A 230 -3.89 17.04 -14.00
N THR A 231 -2.60 16.81 -13.77
CA THR A 231 -1.71 16.28 -14.80
C THR A 231 -0.79 15.24 -14.19
N GLY A 232 -0.45 14.19 -14.95
CA GLY A 232 0.52 13.19 -14.51
C GLY A 232 1.50 12.78 -15.59
N MET A 233 2.76 13.22 -15.48
CA MET A 233 3.87 12.74 -16.31
C MET A 233 4.61 11.62 -15.59
N GLY A 234 4.67 10.43 -16.20
CA GLY A 234 5.44 9.31 -15.64
C GLY A 234 6.95 9.51 -15.84
N LEU A 235 7.71 9.63 -14.75
CA LEU A 235 9.15 9.89 -14.82
C LEU A 235 9.90 8.81 -15.59
N ASP A 236 9.78 7.55 -15.17
CA ASP A 236 10.55 6.43 -15.72
C ASP A 236 10.26 6.23 -17.23
N ARG A 237 9.01 6.37 -17.65
CA ARG A 237 8.60 6.27 -19.07
C ARG A 237 9.16 7.43 -19.90
N THR A 238 9.08 8.65 -19.38
CA THR A 238 9.59 9.84 -20.06
C THR A 238 11.10 9.78 -20.24
N ILE A 239 11.84 9.42 -19.19
CA ILE A 239 13.30 9.25 -19.26
C ILE A 239 13.69 8.13 -20.25
N CYS A 240 13.03 6.97 -20.16
CA CYS A 240 13.25 5.86 -21.10
C CYS A 240 13.11 6.32 -22.54
N THR A 241 12.06 7.10 -22.82
CA THR A 241 11.77 7.67 -24.15
C THR A 241 12.85 8.66 -24.60
N LEU A 242 13.20 9.63 -23.76
CA LEU A 242 14.16 10.68 -24.09
C LEU A 242 15.56 10.12 -24.38
N GLN A 243 15.97 9.11 -23.59
CA GLN A 243 17.25 8.41 -23.73
C GLN A 243 17.25 7.35 -24.84
N GLY A 244 16.10 7.03 -25.46
CA GLY A 244 16.01 6.00 -26.50
C GLY A 244 16.21 4.58 -26.00
N LYS A 245 15.92 4.34 -24.72
CA LYS A 245 16.06 3.03 -24.09
C LYS A 245 14.89 2.13 -24.48
N LYS A 246 15.12 0.82 -24.47
CA LYS A 246 14.10 -0.18 -24.80
C LYS A 246 13.23 -0.54 -23.59
N SER A 247 13.73 -0.24 -22.40
CA SER A 247 13.07 -0.53 -21.15
C SER A 247 13.33 0.57 -20.11
N VAL A 248 12.34 0.82 -19.26
CA VAL A 248 12.47 1.73 -18.10
C VAL A 248 13.62 1.32 -17.17
N TYR A 249 13.92 0.02 -17.14
CA TYR A 249 15.00 -0.59 -16.38
C TYR A 249 16.41 -0.31 -16.93
N ASP A 250 16.53 0.22 -18.15
CA ASP A 250 17.81 0.55 -18.78
C ASP A 250 18.21 2.03 -18.56
N THR A 251 17.48 2.74 -17.70
CA THR A 251 17.68 4.16 -17.38
C THR A 251 18.55 4.35 -16.13
N ASP A 252 18.96 5.60 -15.87
CA ASP A 252 19.72 5.96 -14.67
C ASP A 252 18.94 5.71 -13.37
N ALA A 253 17.61 5.59 -13.44
CA ALA A 253 16.78 5.23 -12.28
C ALA A 253 17.06 3.81 -11.75
N PHE A 254 17.63 2.92 -12.57
CA PHE A 254 17.90 1.53 -12.22
C PHE A 254 19.35 1.09 -12.38
N GLU A 255 20.19 1.86 -13.07
CA GLU A 255 21.58 1.48 -13.40
C GLU A 255 22.38 1.00 -12.16
N GLY A 256 22.35 1.78 -11.06
CA GLY A 256 23.04 1.41 -9.83
C GLY A 256 22.46 0.18 -9.11
N ILE A 257 21.14 -0.01 -9.21
CA ILE A 257 20.42 -1.15 -8.64
C ILE A 257 20.78 -2.42 -9.43
N MET A 258 20.72 -2.36 -10.75
CA MET A 258 21.06 -3.47 -11.65
C MET A 258 22.52 -3.89 -11.51
N ALA A 259 23.45 -2.93 -11.42
CA ALA A 259 24.85 -3.22 -11.18
C ALA A 259 25.05 -3.98 -9.86
N LYS A 260 24.28 -3.63 -8.81
CA LYS A 260 24.36 -4.33 -7.53
C LYS A 260 23.77 -5.74 -7.59
N ILE A 261 22.69 -5.94 -8.35
CA ILE A 261 22.14 -7.28 -8.58
C ILE A 261 23.14 -8.16 -9.35
N ALA A 262 23.82 -7.60 -10.36
CA ALA A 262 24.87 -8.31 -11.09
C ALA A 262 26.03 -8.74 -10.19
N ASP A 263 26.55 -7.81 -9.36
CA ASP A 263 27.61 -8.08 -8.38
C ASP A 263 27.24 -9.21 -7.41
N LEU A 264 26.00 -9.20 -6.87
CA LEU A 264 25.54 -10.19 -5.90
C LEU A 264 25.23 -11.55 -6.52
N SER A 265 24.73 -11.59 -7.77
CA SER A 265 24.34 -12.83 -8.44
C SER A 265 25.47 -13.49 -9.23
N GLY A 266 26.49 -12.73 -9.61
CA GLY A 266 27.52 -13.18 -10.55
C GLY A 266 27.00 -13.40 -11.98
N LYS A 267 25.83 -12.84 -12.31
CA LYS A 267 25.19 -12.90 -13.64
C LYS A 267 25.13 -11.50 -14.26
N ASP A 268 24.98 -11.42 -15.58
CA ASP A 268 24.82 -10.16 -16.28
C ASP A 268 23.35 -9.88 -16.63
N TYR A 269 22.96 -8.61 -16.54
CA TYR A 269 21.66 -8.15 -17.03
C TYR A 269 21.60 -8.34 -18.55
N ASN A 270 20.59 -9.08 -19.03
CA ASN A 270 20.44 -9.55 -20.42
C ASN A 270 21.18 -10.83 -20.83
N ASP A 271 21.64 -11.65 -19.86
CA ASP A 271 22.15 -13.00 -20.15
C ASP A 271 21.14 -13.88 -20.90
N ASN A 272 19.89 -13.88 -20.45
CA ASN A 272 18.75 -14.58 -21.04
C ASN A 272 17.44 -13.99 -20.49
N GLU A 273 16.31 -14.32 -21.11
CA GLU A 273 14.99 -13.77 -20.75
C GLU A 273 14.62 -13.99 -19.27
N GLU A 274 14.92 -15.17 -18.72
CA GLU A 274 14.64 -15.50 -17.31
C GLU A 274 15.47 -14.63 -16.36
N THR A 275 16.76 -14.45 -16.66
CA THR A 275 17.68 -13.62 -15.87
C THR A 275 17.31 -12.15 -15.98
N THR A 276 17.00 -11.66 -17.18
CA THR A 276 16.48 -10.30 -17.40
C THR A 276 15.23 -10.05 -16.57
N ARG A 277 14.25 -10.96 -16.64
CA ARG A 277 12.99 -10.83 -15.87
C ARG A 277 13.25 -10.82 -14.37
N ALA A 278 14.12 -11.69 -13.87
CA ALA A 278 14.50 -11.74 -12.46
C ALA A 278 15.14 -10.43 -11.98
N PHE A 279 16.11 -9.88 -12.73
CA PHE A 279 16.76 -8.61 -12.42
C PHE A 279 15.74 -7.47 -12.28
N ARG A 280 14.82 -7.37 -13.24
CA ARG A 280 13.76 -6.34 -13.25
C ARG A 280 12.82 -6.44 -12.05
N ILE A 281 12.35 -7.65 -11.74
CA ILE A 281 11.47 -7.89 -10.59
C ILE A 281 12.17 -7.56 -9.27
N ILE A 282 13.41 -8.00 -9.09
CA ILE A 282 14.18 -7.71 -7.87
C ILE A 282 14.39 -6.19 -7.75
N ALA A 283 14.82 -5.54 -8.83
CA ALA A 283 15.09 -4.10 -8.81
C ALA A 283 13.83 -3.28 -8.48
N ASP A 284 12.71 -3.53 -9.16
CA ASP A 284 11.45 -2.83 -8.92
C ASP A 284 10.92 -3.07 -7.51
N HIS A 285 10.79 -4.33 -7.10
CA HIS A 285 10.15 -4.66 -5.83
C HIS A 285 10.97 -4.22 -4.62
N ILE A 286 12.31 -4.27 -4.69
CA ILE A 286 13.16 -3.74 -3.62
C ILE A 286 13.15 -2.22 -3.61
N ARG A 287 13.10 -1.55 -4.78
CA ARG A 287 12.87 -0.10 -4.85
C ARG A 287 11.56 0.26 -4.16
N CYS A 288 10.45 -0.36 -4.55
CA CYS A 288 9.13 -0.12 -3.96
C CYS A 288 9.10 -0.42 -2.45
N ALA A 289 9.62 -1.57 -2.01
CA ALA A 289 9.64 -1.95 -0.60
C ALA A 289 10.46 -0.98 0.25
N THR A 290 11.61 -0.50 -0.26
CA THR A 290 12.45 0.51 0.40
C THR A 290 11.67 1.79 0.63
N PHE A 291 10.96 2.27 -0.40
CA PHE A 291 10.13 3.47 -0.30
C PHE A 291 8.96 3.30 0.67
N ILE A 292 8.26 2.17 0.67
CA ILE A 292 7.14 1.91 1.60
C ILE A 292 7.65 1.84 3.05
N LEU A 293 8.75 1.13 3.30
CA LEU A 293 9.34 0.98 4.64
C LEU A 293 9.88 2.30 5.19
N GLY A 294 10.52 3.08 4.31
CA GLY A 294 11.16 4.35 4.61
C GLY A 294 10.21 5.55 4.63
N ASP A 295 8.97 5.39 4.20
CA ASP A 295 7.98 6.47 4.25
C ASP A 295 7.73 6.96 5.68
N ARG A 296 7.38 8.23 5.84
CA ARG A 296 7.04 8.85 7.13
C ARG A 296 5.91 8.13 7.86
N ASN A 297 4.94 7.59 7.10
CA ASN A 297 3.84 6.77 7.59
C ASN A 297 4.09 5.27 7.32
N GLY A 298 5.36 4.89 7.10
CA GLY A 298 5.74 3.60 6.53
C GLY A 298 5.24 2.41 7.35
N VAL A 299 4.65 1.44 6.66
CA VAL A 299 4.12 0.21 7.24
C VAL A 299 5.17 -0.91 7.28
N THR A 300 4.94 -1.94 8.08
CA THR A 300 5.79 -3.14 8.15
C THR A 300 5.08 -4.37 7.54
N PRO A 301 5.84 -5.42 7.12
CA PRO A 301 5.26 -6.62 6.51
C PRO A 301 4.22 -7.31 7.42
N SER A 302 2.98 -7.42 6.95
CA SER A 302 1.83 -7.93 7.72
C SER A 302 0.98 -8.93 6.91
N ASN A 303 -0.07 -9.51 7.52
CA ASN A 303 -1.02 -10.37 6.82
C ASN A 303 -2.18 -9.60 6.17
N ASN A 304 -2.30 -8.29 6.41
CA ASN A 304 -3.46 -7.48 6.04
C ASN A 304 -3.02 -6.22 5.29
N ASP A 305 -3.90 -5.73 4.41
CA ASP A 305 -3.86 -4.39 3.79
C ASP A 305 -2.49 -4.03 3.19
N GLN A 306 -1.98 -2.81 3.44
CA GLN A 306 -0.68 -2.35 2.93
C GLN A 306 0.47 -3.26 3.35
N GLY A 307 0.43 -3.78 4.58
CA GLY A 307 1.45 -4.68 5.10
C GLY A 307 1.49 -6.01 4.34
N TYR A 308 0.34 -6.49 3.84
CA TYR A 308 0.26 -7.67 2.98
C TYR A 308 0.94 -7.42 1.63
N ILE A 309 0.68 -6.28 1.00
CA ILE A 309 1.30 -5.90 -0.27
C ILE A 309 2.82 -5.78 -0.11
N LEU A 310 3.29 -5.05 0.91
CA LEU A 310 4.71 -4.92 1.20
C LEU A 310 5.37 -6.29 1.37
N ARG A 311 4.72 -7.18 2.13
CA ARG A 311 5.17 -8.55 2.29
C ARG A 311 5.22 -9.30 0.96
N ARG A 312 4.20 -9.20 0.10
CA ARG A 312 4.16 -9.85 -1.23
C ARG A 312 5.33 -9.39 -2.10
N LEU A 313 5.60 -8.08 -2.16
CA LEU A 313 6.72 -7.50 -2.92
C LEU A 313 8.07 -8.07 -2.46
N ILE A 314 8.35 -7.99 -1.15
CA ILE A 314 9.60 -8.49 -0.57
C ILE A 314 9.75 -9.99 -0.85
N ARG A 315 8.71 -10.78 -0.60
CA ARG A 315 8.73 -12.23 -0.80
C ARG A 315 8.94 -12.63 -2.26
N ARG A 316 8.34 -11.90 -3.20
CA ARG A 316 8.56 -12.11 -4.63
C ARG A 316 10.00 -11.78 -5.02
N ALA A 317 10.55 -10.68 -4.51
CA ALA A 317 11.96 -10.35 -4.70
C ALA A 317 12.90 -11.43 -4.15
N ILE A 318 12.65 -11.97 -2.94
CA ILE A 318 13.43 -13.07 -2.35
C ILE A 318 13.43 -14.30 -3.27
N ARG A 319 12.26 -14.69 -3.80
CA ARG A 319 12.13 -15.83 -4.71
C ARG A 319 13.05 -15.68 -5.94
N PHE A 320 12.96 -14.53 -6.64
CA PHE A 320 13.77 -14.30 -7.84
C PHE A 320 15.26 -14.14 -7.51
N ALA A 321 15.59 -13.50 -6.40
CA ALA A 321 16.96 -13.36 -5.91
C ALA A 321 17.61 -14.73 -5.68
N GLN A 322 16.93 -15.64 -4.96
CA GLN A 322 17.39 -17.03 -4.78
C GLN A 322 17.54 -17.77 -6.11
N GLY A 323 16.60 -17.57 -7.05
CA GLY A 323 16.63 -18.20 -8.38
C GLY A 323 17.85 -17.81 -9.22
N ILE A 324 18.39 -16.60 -9.02
CA ILE A 324 19.62 -16.15 -9.69
C ILE A 324 20.88 -16.27 -8.84
N GLY A 325 20.79 -16.88 -7.64
CA GLY A 325 21.94 -17.18 -6.80
C GLY A 325 22.32 -16.09 -5.79
N ILE A 326 21.47 -15.11 -5.54
CA ILE A 326 21.68 -14.11 -4.49
C ILE A 326 21.37 -14.74 -3.13
N GLU A 327 22.33 -14.65 -2.21
CA GLU A 327 22.23 -15.18 -0.85
C GLU A 327 21.48 -14.24 0.12
N GLU A 328 21.12 -14.77 1.29
CA GLU A 328 20.46 -14.04 2.38
C GLU A 328 21.26 -12.77 2.76
N GLY A 329 20.56 -11.64 2.88
CA GLY A 329 21.15 -10.32 3.09
C GLY A 329 21.48 -9.55 1.81
N GLY A 330 21.38 -10.18 0.63
CA GLY A 330 21.56 -9.52 -0.65
C GLY A 330 20.53 -8.42 -0.90
N LEU A 331 19.28 -8.63 -0.48
CA LEU A 331 18.21 -7.63 -0.64
C LEU A 331 18.46 -6.34 0.15
N CYS A 332 19.02 -6.44 1.36
CA CYS A 332 19.41 -5.26 2.13
C CYS A 332 20.49 -4.44 1.41
N GLN A 333 21.44 -5.10 0.74
CA GLN A 333 22.47 -4.40 -0.04
C GLN A 333 21.90 -3.70 -1.28
N ILE A 334 20.87 -4.28 -1.90
CA ILE A 334 20.14 -3.66 -3.02
C ILE A 334 19.33 -2.46 -2.51
N ALA A 335 18.60 -2.61 -1.40
CA ALA A 335 17.86 -1.52 -0.77
C ALA A 335 18.78 -0.35 -0.37
N LYS A 336 20.00 -0.65 0.10
CA LYS A 336 21.01 0.38 0.37
C LYS A 336 21.37 1.20 -0.89
N LYS A 337 21.45 0.58 -2.07
CA LYS A 337 21.63 1.32 -3.33
C LYS A 337 20.44 2.22 -3.67
N VAL A 338 19.23 1.80 -3.35
CA VAL A 338 18.04 2.65 -3.48
C VAL A 338 18.16 3.87 -2.55
N ILE A 339 18.54 3.67 -1.28
CA ILE A 339 18.73 4.78 -0.32
C ILE A 339 19.83 5.73 -0.77
N GLU A 340 20.98 5.21 -1.23
CA GLU A 340 22.09 6.04 -1.74
C GLU A 340 21.66 6.89 -2.95
N GLN A 341 20.84 6.34 -3.85
CA GLN A 341 20.40 7.03 -5.06
C GLN A 341 19.30 8.08 -4.80
N TYR A 342 18.40 7.81 -3.84
CA TYR A 342 17.20 8.61 -3.63
C TYR A 342 17.22 9.45 -2.34
N GLY A 343 18.16 9.19 -1.42
CA GLY A 343 18.18 9.78 -0.08
C GLY A 343 18.39 11.29 -0.03
N GLU A 344 19.03 11.88 -1.05
CA GLU A 344 19.12 13.36 -1.14
C GLU A 344 17.76 13.99 -1.47
N THR A 345 17.00 13.37 -2.37
CA THR A 345 15.66 13.82 -2.77
C THR A 345 14.60 13.49 -1.71
N TYR A 346 14.73 12.33 -1.06
CA TYR A 346 13.80 11.79 -0.07
C TYR A 346 14.56 11.47 1.24
N PRO A 347 14.86 12.49 2.08
CA PRO A 347 15.66 12.32 3.29
C PRO A 347 15.10 11.32 4.30
N GLU A 348 13.79 11.06 4.26
CA GLU A 348 13.14 10.04 5.09
C GLU A 348 13.72 8.64 4.86
N LEU A 349 14.25 8.33 3.67
CA LEU A 349 14.90 7.05 3.39
C LEU A 349 16.19 6.87 4.20
N ILE A 350 16.96 7.95 4.36
CA ILE A 350 18.18 7.94 5.17
C ILE A 350 17.80 7.88 6.65
N GLN A 351 16.82 8.68 7.07
CA GLN A 351 16.37 8.72 8.46
C GLN A 351 15.84 7.37 8.93
N ASN A 352 15.18 6.63 8.04
CA ASN A 352 14.59 5.33 8.33
C ASN A 352 15.44 4.14 7.85
N GLU A 353 16.71 4.34 7.48
CA GLU A 353 17.58 3.27 6.94
C GLU A 353 17.63 2.05 7.87
N GLU A 354 17.79 2.26 9.18
CA GLU A 354 17.84 1.17 10.17
C GLU A 354 16.57 0.31 10.14
N LYS A 355 15.39 0.96 10.13
CA LYS A 355 14.09 0.29 10.04
C LYS A 355 13.95 -0.49 8.73
N ILE A 356 14.33 0.12 7.61
CA ILE A 356 14.28 -0.52 6.28
C ILE A 356 15.12 -1.81 6.30
N MET A 357 16.38 -1.71 6.77
CA MET A 357 17.29 -2.85 6.81
C MET A 357 16.79 -3.94 7.77
N SER A 358 16.28 -3.56 8.95
CA SER A 358 15.82 -4.52 9.95
C SER A 358 14.59 -5.30 9.49
N GLU A 359 13.62 -4.62 8.88
CA GLU A 359 12.37 -5.26 8.43
C GLU A 359 12.58 -6.14 7.19
N LEU A 360 13.44 -5.72 6.24
CA LEU A 360 13.83 -6.54 5.10
C LEU A 360 14.53 -7.82 5.56
N ALA A 361 15.55 -7.70 6.43
CA ALA A 361 16.28 -8.85 6.95
C ALA A 361 15.36 -9.81 7.71
N LEU A 362 14.45 -9.28 8.53
CA LEU A 362 13.49 -10.07 9.30
C LEU A 362 12.54 -10.87 8.39
N GLU A 363 12.02 -10.25 7.33
CA GLU A 363 11.12 -10.93 6.39
C GLU A 363 11.88 -11.93 5.51
N GLU A 364 13.11 -11.62 5.10
CA GLU A 364 13.99 -12.54 4.35
C GLU A 364 14.32 -13.79 5.16
N GLN A 365 14.71 -13.64 6.42
CA GLN A 365 14.98 -14.75 7.32
C GLN A 365 13.75 -15.64 7.53
N ARG A 366 12.57 -15.02 7.67
CA ARG A 366 11.29 -15.74 7.86
C ARG A 366 10.90 -16.51 6.60
N PHE A 367 11.08 -15.91 5.43
CA PHE A 367 10.53 -16.46 4.20
C PHE A 367 11.47 -17.43 3.47
N SER A 368 12.80 -17.28 3.58
CA SER A 368 13.77 -18.13 2.88
C SER A 368 13.58 -19.63 3.16
N LYS A 369 13.28 -20.00 4.41
CA LYS A 369 12.96 -21.39 4.80
C LYS A 369 11.65 -21.87 4.19
N THR A 370 10.64 -21.01 4.18
CA THR A 370 9.30 -21.26 3.65
C THR A 370 9.33 -21.47 2.13
N ILE A 371 10.08 -20.65 1.39
CA ILE A 371 10.28 -20.80 -0.07
C ILE A 371 10.87 -22.17 -0.38
N THR A 372 11.98 -22.52 0.26
CA THR A 372 12.70 -23.76 -0.05
C THR A 372 11.80 -24.99 0.16
N ALA A 373 11.03 -25.01 1.25
CA ALA A 373 10.07 -26.08 1.51
C ALA A 373 8.90 -26.06 0.52
N GLY A 374 8.34 -24.89 0.24
CA GLY A 374 7.21 -24.69 -0.66
C GLY A 374 7.52 -25.07 -2.11
N MET A 375 8.66 -24.64 -2.65
CA MET A 375 9.11 -25.00 -4.01
C MET A 375 9.31 -26.51 -4.14
N LYS A 376 9.95 -27.15 -3.15
CA LYS A 376 10.15 -28.60 -3.15
C LYS A 376 8.83 -29.35 -3.14
N GLU A 377 7.82 -28.86 -2.41
CA GLU A 377 6.51 -29.49 -2.38
C GLU A 377 5.73 -29.24 -3.68
N PHE A 378 5.77 -28.01 -4.21
CA PHE A 378 5.19 -27.67 -5.51
C PHE A 378 5.74 -28.59 -6.62
N ASP A 379 7.05 -28.80 -6.66
CA ASP A 379 7.71 -29.70 -7.62
C ASP A 379 7.23 -31.14 -7.53
N LYS A 380 7.02 -31.65 -6.32
CA LYS A 380 6.45 -33.00 -6.14
C LYS A 380 5.04 -33.03 -6.68
N VAL A 381 4.21 -32.06 -6.32
CA VAL A 381 2.82 -32.00 -6.76
C VAL A 381 2.73 -32.00 -8.28
N VAL A 382 3.50 -31.13 -8.95
CA VAL A 382 3.55 -31.06 -10.41
C VAL A 382 4.02 -32.38 -11.04
N LYS A 383 5.02 -33.06 -10.46
CA LYS A 383 5.47 -34.38 -10.95
C LYS A 383 4.40 -35.47 -10.88
N PHE A 384 3.45 -35.35 -9.96
CA PHE A 384 2.33 -36.30 -9.83
C PHE A 384 1.08 -35.86 -10.61
N MET A 385 1.10 -34.68 -11.24
CA MET A 385 0.09 -34.30 -12.23
C MET A 385 0.36 -35.08 -13.50
N ARG A 386 -0.51 -36.06 -13.80
CA ARG A 386 -0.35 -36.93 -14.97
C ARG A 386 -0.85 -36.21 -16.23
N ASP A 387 -2.17 -36.06 -16.34
CA ASP A 387 -2.86 -35.64 -17.56
C ASP A 387 -3.67 -34.35 -17.38
N THR A 388 -3.40 -33.60 -16.30
CA THR A 388 -4.11 -32.35 -15.99
C THR A 388 -3.16 -31.17 -16.10
N THR A 389 -3.58 -30.12 -16.80
CA THR A 389 -2.85 -28.84 -16.84
C THR A 389 -3.24 -27.92 -15.70
N THR A 390 -4.27 -28.28 -14.93
CA THR A 390 -4.78 -27.48 -13.80
C THR A 390 -4.43 -28.11 -12.46
N LEU A 391 -3.74 -27.36 -11.62
CA LEU A 391 -3.46 -27.68 -10.23
C LEU A 391 -4.74 -27.56 -9.40
N ASN A 392 -5.11 -28.63 -8.70
CA ASN A 392 -6.31 -28.67 -7.88
C ASN A 392 -6.29 -27.65 -6.73
N GLY A 393 -7.40 -26.94 -6.51
CA GLY A 393 -7.49 -25.87 -5.52
C GLY A 393 -7.24 -26.30 -4.07
N LYS A 394 -7.61 -27.53 -3.66
CA LYS A 394 -7.28 -28.05 -2.32
C LYS A 394 -5.78 -28.31 -2.16
N THR A 395 -5.11 -28.68 -3.25
CA THR A 395 -3.67 -28.90 -3.23
C THR A 395 -2.92 -27.57 -3.17
N ALA A 396 -3.37 -26.57 -3.94
CA ALA A 396 -2.89 -25.20 -3.81
C ALA A 396 -3.14 -24.64 -2.38
N PHE A 397 -4.32 -24.90 -1.80
CA PHE A 397 -4.62 -24.48 -0.43
C PHE A 397 -3.73 -25.17 0.61
N ARG A 398 -3.37 -26.44 0.39
CA ARG A 398 -2.41 -27.15 1.23
C ARG A 398 -1.02 -26.55 1.17
N LEU A 399 -0.56 -26.10 -0.01
CA LEU A 399 0.72 -25.36 -0.13
C LEU A 399 0.70 -24.11 0.75
N TYR A 400 -0.41 -23.39 0.76
CA TYR A 400 -0.61 -22.22 1.63
C TYR A 400 -0.69 -22.57 3.12
N ASP A 401 -1.67 -23.37 3.53
CA ASP A 401 -1.99 -23.62 4.93
C ASP A 401 -0.91 -24.44 5.66
N THR A 402 -0.37 -25.47 5.01
CA THR A 402 0.59 -26.38 5.64
C THR A 402 2.03 -25.90 5.49
N PHE A 403 2.39 -25.35 4.33
CA PHE A 403 3.78 -25.00 4.01
C PHE A 403 4.03 -23.49 4.01
N GLY A 404 3.00 -22.68 4.29
CA GLY A 404 3.11 -21.22 4.32
C GLY A 404 3.39 -20.60 2.95
N PHE A 405 3.17 -21.36 1.87
CA PHE A 405 3.50 -20.97 0.50
C PHE A 405 2.35 -20.18 -0.14
N PRO A 406 2.49 -18.85 -0.32
CA PRO A 406 1.42 -18.00 -0.83
C PRO A 406 0.82 -18.49 -2.16
N ILE A 407 -0.47 -18.26 -2.34
CA ILE A 407 -1.19 -18.66 -3.56
C ILE A 407 -0.63 -17.95 -4.78
N GLU A 408 -0.16 -16.72 -4.64
CA GLU A 408 0.43 -15.91 -5.69
C GLU A 408 1.67 -16.59 -6.29
N PHE A 409 2.53 -17.18 -5.47
CA PHE A 409 3.69 -17.92 -5.97
C PHE A 409 3.32 -19.27 -6.57
N THR A 410 2.23 -19.88 -6.08
CA THR A 410 1.69 -21.10 -6.69
C THR A 410 1.16 -20.79 -8.09
N LEU A 411 0.48 -19.65 -8.27
CA LEU A 411 -0.01 -19.17 -9.57
C LEU A 411 1.14 -18.85 -10.51
N GLU A 412 2.13 -18.08 -10.04
CA GLU A 412 3.28 -17.67 -10.85
C GLU A 412 4.10 -18.89 -11.32
N LEU A 413 4.40 -19.83 -10.41
CA LEU A 413 5.12 -21.06 -10.75
C LEU A 413 4.31 -21.99 -11.68
N ALA A 414 2.98 -22.02 -11.53
CA ALA A 414 2.13 -22.80 -12.43
C ALA A 414 2.21 -22.22 -13.85
N GLN A 415 2.06 -20.90 -13.99
CA GLN A 415 2.11 -20.22 -15.28
C GLN A 415 3.47 -20.40 -15.98
N GLU A 416 4.58 -20.30 -15.25
CA GLU A 416 5.94 -20.56 -15.78
C GLU A 416 6.10 -21.98 -16.36
N ARG A 417 5.28 -22.94 -15.91
CA ARG A 417 5.26 -24.32 -16.39
C ARG A 417 4.15 -24.61 -17.40
N GLY A 418 3.43 -23.58 -17.86
CA GLY A 418 2.26 -23.75 -18.73
C GLY A 418 1.08 -24.44 -18.04
N LEU A 419 1.00 -24.35 -16.71
CA LEU A 419 -0.08 -24.89 -15.88
C LEU A 419 -1.01 -23.76 -15.41
N THR A 420 -2.24 -24.11 -15.05
CA THR A 420 -3.20 -23.23 -14.39
C THR A 420 -3.47 -23.71 -12.97
N VAL A 421 -4.10 -22.89 -12.13
CA VAL A 421 -4.53 -23.27 -10.78
C VAL A 421 -6.04 -23.08 -10.67
N ASP A 422 -6.72 -24.04 -10.05
CA ASP A 422 -8.13 -23.93 -9.67
C ASP A 422 -8.28 -22.98 -8.47
N ILE A 423 -8.34 -21.68 -8.78
CA ILE A 423 -8.47 -20.60 -7.80
C ILE A 423 -9.79 -20.67 -7.05
N GLU A 424 -10.89 -21.01 -7.73
CA GLU A 424 -12.20 -21.16 -7.09
C GLU A 424 -12.17 -22.27 -6.04
N GLY A 425 -11.59 -23.42 -6.38
CA GLY A 425 -11.38 -24.52 -5.44
C GLY A 425 -10.44 -24.17 -4.28
N TYR A 426 -9.45 -23.29 -4.51
CA TYR A 426 -8.60 -22.75 -3.45
C TYR A 426 -9.42 -21.90 -2.48
N HIS A 427 -10.20 -20.94 -2.98
CA HIS A 427 -11.04 -20.07 -2.15
C HIS A 427 -12.10 -20.85 -1.38
N GLU A 428 -12.67 -21.88 -1.99
CA GLU A 428 -13.62 -22.76 -1.31
C GLU A 428 -12.95 -23.53 -0.15
N ALA A 429 -11.73 -24.03 -0.36
CA ALA A 429 -10.96 -24.68 0.71
C ALA A 429 -10.57 -23.69 1.82
N PHE A 430 -10.17 -22.48 1.44
CA PHE A 430 -9.83 -21.39 2.35
C PHE A 430 -11.04 -20.95 3.19
N ARG A 431 -12.21 -20.75 2.56
CA ARG A 431 -13.45 -20.39 3.26
C ARG A 431 -13.85 -21.46 4.26
N LYS A 432 -13.79 -22.75 3.88
CA LYS A 432 -14.05 -23.86 4.83
C LYS A 432 -13.08 -23.87 6.01
N HIS A 433 -11.81 -23.50 5.79
CA HIS A 433 -10.84 -23.37 6.88
C HIS A 433 -11.16 -22.16 7.78
N GLN A 434 -11.56 -21.03 7.20
CA GLN A 434 -12.01 -19.86 7.94
C GLN A 434 -13.28 -20.15 8.75
N GLU A 435 -14.31 -20.76 8.17
CA GLU A 435 -15.55 -21.13 8.85
C GLU A 435 -15.28 -22.04 10.06
N LYS A 436 -14.41 -23.03 9.92
CA LYS A 436 -13.95 -23.87 11.05
C LYS A 436 -13.22 -23.08 12.13
N SER A 437 -12.55 -22.00 11.76
CA SER A 437 -11.87 -21.08 12.68
C SER A 437 -12.82 -20.03 13.29
N HIS A 438 -13.89 -19.66 12.58
CA HIS A 438 -14.89 -18.64 12.93
C HIS A 438 -16.09 -19.19 13.71
N ALA A 439 -16.37 -20.50 13.67
CA ALA A 439 -17.39 -21.13 14.50
C ALA A 439 -17.16 -20.95 16.03
N GLY A 440 -16.00 -20.40 16.45
CA GLY A 440 -15.72 -19.95 17.81
C GLY A 440 -15.70 -18.41 18.02
N ALA A 441 -16.12 -17.61 17.03
CA ALA A 441 -16.02 -16.14 17.04
C ALA A 441 -17.37 -15.40 17.00
N GLU A 442 -18.47 -16.03 16.56
CA GLU A 442 -19.80 -15.39 16.44
C GLU A 442 -20.54 -15.18 17.77
N GLN A 443 -20.04 -15.73 18.89
CA GLN A 443 -20.50 -15.39 20.24
C GLN A 443 -19.57 -14.36 20.89
N ARG A 444 -19.45 -13.13 20.35
CA ARG A 444 -18.61 -12.07 20.96
C ARG A 444 -19.37 -10.73 21.10
N PHE A 445 -19.74 -10.38 22.33
CA PHE A 445 -20.22 -9.07 22.80
C PHE A 445 -19.07 -8.04 22.91
N LYS A 446 -19.42 -6.75 23.09
CA LYS A 446 -18.50 -5.61 23.26
C LYS A 446 -17.37 -5.95 24.25
N GLY A 447 -16.13 -5.61 23.91
CA GLY A 447 -14.95 -5.91 24.76
C GLY A 447 -14.39 -7.33 24.63
N GLY A 448 -14.92 -8.15 23.71
CA GLY A 448 -14.44 -9.53 23.49
C GLY A 448 -15.13 -10.59 24.36
N LEU A 449 -16.21 -10.23 25.05
CA LEU A 449 -16.97 -11.09 25.96
C LEU A 449 -17.84 -12.10 25.20
N ALA A 450 -17.97 -13.33 25.68
CA ALA A 450 -18.85 -14.33 25.07
C ALA A 450 -20.32 -14.20 25.51
N ASP A 451 -20.54 -13.63 26.70
CA ASP A 451 -21.85 -13.37 27.30
C ASP A 451 -21.73 -12.23 28.34
N THR A 452 -22.85 -11.86 28.99
CA THR A 452 -22.89 -10.85 30.06
C THR A 452 -23.05 -11.48 31.46
N GLY A 453 -22.71 -12.75 31.62
CA GLY A 453 -22.83 -13.46 32.89
C GLY A 453 -21.80 -13.03 33.91
N GLU A 454 -22.09 -13.28 35.19
CA GLU A 454 -21.24 -12.89 36.32
C GLU A 454 -19.80 -13.42 36.22
N LYS A 455 -19.63 -14.68 35.76
CA LYS A 455 -18.31 -15.28 35.55
C LYS A 455 -17.49 -14.55 34.48
N THR A 456 -18.15 -14.18 33.38
CA THR A 456 -17.54 -13.43 32.28
C THR A 456 -17.18 -12.02 32.72
N ALA A 457 -18.01 -11.37 33.55
CA ALA A 457 -17.72 -10.07 34.15
C ALA A 457 -16.49 -10.08 35.08
N ARG A 458 -16.31 -11.15 35.88
CA ARG A 458 -15.10 -11.32 36.71
C ARG A 458 -13.83 -11.49 35.86
N LEU A 459 -13.89 -12.31 34.82
CA LEU A 459 -12.78 -12.47 33.87
C LEU A 459 -12.51 -11.19 33.05
N HIS A 460 -13.52 -10.37 32.83
CA HIS A 460 -13.37 -9.06 32.23
C HIS A 460 -12.60 -8.10 33.13
N THR A 461 -12.97 -7.99 34.42
CA THR A 461 -12.17 -7.25 35.40
C THR A 461 -10.73 -7.77 35.48
N ALA A 462 -10.52 -9.09 35.41
CA ALA A 462 -9.18 -9.67 35.36
C ALA A 462 -8.39 -9.26 34.11
N THR A 463 -9.07 -9.00 32.99
CA THR A 463 -8.45 -8.54 31.74
C THR A 463 -7.87 -7.13 31.88
N HIS A 464 -8.61 -6.24 32.53
CA HIS A 464 -8.16 -4.88 32.84
C HIS A 464 -6.91 -4.88 33.73
N LEU A 465 -6.96 -5.65 34.84
CA LEU A 465 -5.80 -5.81 35.71
C LEU A 465 -4.59 -6.42 34.99
N LEU A 466 -4.83 -7.38 34.08
CA LEU A 466 -3.79 -7.99 33.25
C LEU A 466 -3.12 -6.95 32.33
N LEU A 467 -3.88 -6.10 31.65
CA LEU A 467 -3.33 -5.05 30.80
C LEU A 467 -2.53 -4.04 31.61
N GLY A 468 -3.06 -3.58 32.75
CA GLY A 468 -2.31 -2.71 33.67
C GLY A 468 -1.00 -3.33 34.14
N GLY A 469 -1.00 -4.64 34.46
CA GLY A 469 0.21 -5.36 34.84
C GLY A 469 1.21 -5.51 33.71
N LEU A 470 0.74 -5.80 32.49
CA LEU A 470 1.58 -5.86 31.30
C LEU A 470 2.24 -4.50 31.02
N LYS A 471 1.50 -3.39 31.09
CA LYS A 471 2.07 -2.04 30.94
C LYS A 471 3.09 -1.73 32.02
N LYS A 472 2.79 -2.07 33.28
CA LYS A 472 3.66 -1.82 34.42
C LYS A 472 5.00 -2.56 34.32
N ILE A 473 4.97 -3.82 33.88
CA ILE A 473 6.13 -4.72 33.88
C ILE A 473 6.90 -4.65 32.55
N LEU A 474 6.20 -4.53 31.42
CA LEU A 474 6.80 -4.60 30.07
C LEU A 474 6.95 -3.23 29.40
N GLY A 475 6.27 -2.19 29.89
CA GLY A 475 6.32 -0.82 29.39
C GLY A 475 4.98 -0.30 28.85
N GLU A 476 4.82 1.03 28.87
CA GLU A 476 3.56 1.71 28.50
C GLU A 476 3.14 1.52 27.03
N GLU A 477 4.08 1.16 26.15
CA GLU A 477 3.86 0.88 24.73
C GLU A 477 3.02 -0.40 24.50
N VAL A 478 2.82 -1.22 25.53
CA VAL A 478 1.99 -2.43 25.45
C VAL A 478 0.52 -2.07 25.37
N ASN A 479 -0.10 -2.42 24.25
CA ASN A 479 -1.50 -2.16 23.96
C ASN A 479 -2.22 -3.46 23.55
N GLN A 480 -3.51 -3.52 23.86
CA GLN A 480 -4.36 -4.65 23.47
C GLN A 480 -4.47 -4.72 21.93
N ARG A 481 -4.27 -5.92 21.38
CA ARG A 481 -4.46 -6.25 19.96
C ARG A 481 -5.62 -7.20 19.72
N GLY A 482 -6.14 -7.83 20.78
CA GLY A 482 -7.34 -8.64 20.73
C GLY A 482 -7.69 -9.24 22.08
N SER A 483 -8.96 -9.48 22.34
CA SER A 483 -9.42 -10.15 23.56
C SER A 483 -10.55 -11.13 23.24
N ASN A 484 -10.59 -12.25 23.95
CA ASN A 484 -11.72 -13.17 23.96
C ASN A 484 -11.90 -13.74 25.37
N ILE A 485 -13.04 -13.43 25.97
CA ILE A 485 -13.36 -13.72 27.36
C ILE A 485 -14.62 -14.57 27.36
N THR A 486 -14.58 -15.73 28.00
CA THR A 486 -15.75 -16.59 28.20
C THR A 486 -15.94 -16.85 29.69
N ALA A 487 -17.02 -17.53 30.10
CA ALA A 487 -17.20 -17.93 31.50
C ALA A 487 -16.12 -18.88 32.05
N GLU A 488 -15.27 -19.45 31.19
CA GLU A 488 -14.25 -20.44 31.56
C GLU A 488 -12.81 -19.98 31.32
N ARG A 489 -12.58 -19.02 30.42
CA ARG A 489 -11.22 -18.62 30.02
C ARG A 489 -11.11 -17.18 29.56
N LEU A 490 -9.95 -16.58 29.86
CA LEU A 490 -9.47 -15.33 29.29
C LEU A 490 -8.40 -15.62 28.23
N ARG A 491 -8.56 -15.03 27.04
CA ARG A 491 -7.51 -14.93 26.02
C ARG A 491 -7.24 -13.46 25.73
N PHE A 492 -6.00 -13.03 25.96
CA PHE A 492 -5.58 -11.66 25.78
C PHE A 492 -4.38 -11.56 24.84
N ASP A 493 -4.51 -10.74 23.79
CA ASP A 493 -3.48 -10.51 22.79
C ASP A 493 -2.97 -9.08 22.90
N PHE A 494 -1.65 -8.88 22.90
CA PHE A 494 -1.01 -7.58 23.08
C PHE A 494 0.23 -7.43 22.20
N ASN A 495 0.60 -6.20 21.82
CA ASN A 495 1.84 -5.99 21.06
C ASN A 495 3.05 -6.12 21.99
N PHE A 496 3.92 -7.08 21.65
CA PHE A 496 5.20 -7.25 22.31
C PHE A 496 6.12 -8.07 21.38
N PRO A 497 7.37 -7.62 21.12
CA PRO A 497 8.18 -8.13 20.02
C PRO A 497 8.79 -9.51 20.28
N ARG A 498 8.86 -9.94 21.56
CA ARG A 498 9.52 -11.18 21.98
C ARG A 498 8.64 -12.00 22.93
N PRO A 499 8.96 -13.27 23.20
CA PRO A 499 8.36 -14.00 24.31
C PRO A 499 8.60 -13.30 25.65
N MET A 500 7.63 -13.39 26.55
CA MET A 500 7.83 -12.98 27.94
C MET A 500 8.77 -13.95 28.64
N THR A 501 9.63 -13.46 29.52
CA THR A 501 10.43 -14.34 30.38
C THR A 501 9.56 -14.96 31.47
N ALA A 502 10.04 -16.03 32.10
CA ALA A 502 9.31 -16.65 33.21
C ALA A 502 9.12 -15.67 34.38
N GLU A 503 10.09 -14.80 34.62
CA GLU A 503 10.06 -13.75 35.64
C GLU A 503 9.03 -12.67 35.30
N GLU A 504 8.95 -12.25 34.03
CA GLU A 504 7.95 -11.28 33.56
C GLU A 504 6.53 -11.85 33.70
N ILE A 505 6.32 -13.11 33.34
CA ILE A 505 5.02 -13.80 33.51
C ILE A 505 4.65 -13.84 35.00
N ALA A 506 5.59 -14.24 35.87
CA ALA A 506 5.35 -14.30 37.31
C ALA A 506 5.08 -12.92 37.92
N ALA A 507 5.77 -11.87 37.45
CA ALA A 507 5.57 -10.50 37.91
C ALA A 507 4.20 -9.95 37.51
N VAL A 508 3.76 -10.21 36.28
CA VAL A 508 2.41 -9.82 35.83
C VAL A 508 1.33 -10.58 36.60
N GLU A 509 1.50 -11.89 36.81
CA GLU A 509 0.58 -12.68 37.63
C GLU A 509 0.52 -12.18 39.08
N ALA A 510 1.67 -11.82 39.67
CA ALA A 510 1.74 -11.26 41.02
C ALA A 510 1.04 -9.89 41.10
N TYR A 511 1.19 -9.03 40.09
CA TYR A 511 0.53 -7.73 40.02
C TYR A 511 -1.00 -7.85 40.06
N VAL A 512 -1.57 -8.78 39.27
CA VAL A 512 -3.02 -9.01 39.27
C VAL A 512 -3.49 -9.58 40.60
N ASN A 513 -2.76 -10.54 41.17
CA ASN A 513 -3.13 -11.13 42.46
C ASN A 513 -2.98 -10.15 43.63
N GLU A 514 -2.05 -9.20 43.57
CA GLU A 514 -1.94 -8.11 44.54
C GLU A 514 -3.22 -7.26 44.53
N ALA A 515 -3.70 -6.86 43.35
CA ALA A 515 -4.95 -6.10 43.20
C ALA A 515 -6.16 -6.86 43.75
N ILE A 516 -6.23 -8.18 43.53
CA ILE A 516 -7.26 -9.06 44.08
C ILE A 516 -7.18 -9.09 45.62
N SER A 517 -5.98 -9.23 46.18
CA SER A 517 -5.77 -9.29 47.64
C SER A 517 -6.17 -7.99 48.36
N LYS A 518 -6.05 -6.85 47.67
CA LYS A 518 -6.45 -5.52 48.18
C LYS A 518 -7.97 -5.30 48.21
N LYS A 519 -8.77 -6.19 47.60
CA LYS A 519 -10.25 -6.13 47.60
C LYS A 519 -10.80 -4.77 47.19
N ILE A 520 -10.34 -4.30 46.03
CA ILE A 520 -10.59 -2.96 45.51
C ILE A 520 -11.97 -2.91 44.87
N ASP A 521 -12.76 -1.89 45.20
CA ASP A 521 -14.04 -1.63 44.54
C ASP A 521 -13.81 -1.18 43.09
N VAL A 522 -14.59 -1.76 42.17
CA VAL A 522 -14.58 -1.38 40.75
C VAL A 522 -15.62 -0.27 40.55
N VAL A 523 -15.14 0.95 40.34
CA VAL A 523 -15.99 2.14 40.26
C VAL A 523 -16.31 2.42 38.79
N CYS A 524 -17.59 2.54 38.46
CA CYS A 524 -18.07 2.93 37.13
C CYS A 524 -18.68 4.33 37.18
N GLU A 525 -18.15 5.24 36.37
CA GLU A 525 -18.64 6.61 36.25
C GLU A 525 -19.01 6.91 34.79
N GLU A 526 -20.13 7.59 34.58
CA GLU A 526 -20.51 8.13 33.27
C GLU A 526 -20.07 9.59 33.17
N MET A 527 -19.20 9.89 32.20
CA MET A 527 -18.63 11.22 32.00
C MET A 527 -18.46 11.51 30.50
N THR A 528 -18.19 12.76 30.16
CA THR A 528 -17.87 13.14 28.77
C THR A 528 -16.51 12.60 28.34
N VAL A 529 -16.27 12.52 27.03
CA VAL A 529 -14.98 12.09 26.48
C VAL A 529 -13.83 12.98 26.97
N ASP A 530 -14.07 14.29 27.09
CA ASP A 530 -13.07 15.25 27.55
C ASP A 530 -12.75 15.08 29.04
N GLU A 531 -13.78 14.83 29.87
CA GLU A 531 -13.59 14.49 31.29
C GLU A 531 -12.82 13.16 31.45
N ALA A 532 -13.13 12.16 30.63
CA ALA A 532 -12.41 10.88 30.63
C ALA A 532 -10.93 11.06 30.29
N LYS A 533 -10.61 11.84 29.25
CA LYS A 533 -9.22 12.19 28.88
C LYS A 533 -8.51 12.93 30.03
N ALA A 534 -9.15 13.92 30.62
CA ALA A 534 -8.59 14.69 31.73
C ALA A 534 -8.35 13.83 33.00
N SER A 535 -9.16 12.79 33.20
CA SER A 535 -9.03 11.86 34.34
C SER A 535 -7.87 10.86 34.22
N GLY A 536 -7.21 10.82 33.06
CA GLY A 536 -6.16 9.86 32.72
C GLY A 536 -6.69 8.49 32.29
N ALA A 537 -7.95 8.39 31.86
CA ALA A 537 -8.52 7.13 31.38
C ALA A 537 -7.91 6.72 30.04
N ILE A 538 -7.58 5.43 29.90
CA ILE A 538 -7.02 4.86 28.68
C ILE A 538 -8.19 4.35 27.81
N GLY A 539 -8.17 4.66 26.51
CA GLY A 539 -9.23 4.26 25.56
C GLY A 539 -8.95 4.71 24.12
N ILE A 540 -9.66 4.12 23.16
CA ILE A 540 -9.56 4.51 21.73
C ILE A 540 -10.53 5.65 21.47
N PHE A 541 -10.07 6.89 21.57
CA PHE A 541 -10.86 8.11 21.34
C PHE A 541 -11.20 8.31 19.86
N ASP A 542 -12.16 7.53 19.37
CA ASP A 542 -12.67 7.57 18.00
C ASP A 542 -14.06 8.26 17.95
N ASP A 543 -14.50 8.70 16.78
CA ASP A 543 -15.78 9.43 16.53
C ASP A 543 -17.04 8.57 16.79
N ARG A 544 -16.86 7.36 17.33
CA ARG A 544 -17.91 6.38 17.65
C ARG A 544 -18.46 6.47 19.07
N TYR A 545 -17.93 7.38 19.90
CA TYR A 545 -18.46 7.57 21.25
C TYR A 545 -19.68 8.52 21.26
N THR A 546 -20.71 8.12 22.01
CA THR A 546 -21.81 9.00 22.41
C THR A 546 -21.28 10.17 23.26
N GLU A 547 -22.05 11.26 23.42
CA GLU A 547 -21.66 12.43 24.25
C GLU A 547 -21.19 12.07 25.68
N LYS A 548 -21.58 10.89 26.20
CA LYS A 548 -21.08 10.32 27.45
C LYS A 548 -20.52 8.90 27.26
N VAL A 549 -19.45 8.58 27.98
CA VAL A 549 -18.78 7.27 28.04
C VAL A 549 -18.75 6.73 29.46
N LYS A 550 -18.65 5.40 29.61
CA LYS A 550 -18.44 4.74 30.90
C LYS A 550 -16.95 4.52 31.13
N VAL A 551 -16.45 5.05 32.23
CA VAL A 551 -15.08 4.85 32.70
C VAL A 551 -15.11 3.94 33.92
N TYR A 552 -14.35 2.86 33.85
CA TYR A 552 -14.16 1.93 34.96
C TYR A 552 -12.80 2.21 35.60
N THR A 553 -12.78 2.40 36.92
CA THR A 553 -11.55 2.60 37.70
C THR A 553 -11.40 1.45 38.69
N ILE A 554 -10.22 0.82 38.70
CA ILE A 554 -9.84 -0.25 39.62
C ILE A 554 -8.65 0.23 40.45
N GLY A 555 -8.92 1.09 41.43
CA GLY A 555 -7.90 1.68 42.30
C GLY A 555 -6.78 2.37 41.49
N GLU A 556 -5.53 2.05 41.83
CA GLU A 556 -4.33 2.53 41.12
C GLU A 556 -3.91 1.63 39.95
N TYR A 557 -4.63 0.54 39.70
CA TYR A 557 -4.18 -0.54 38.82
C TYR A 557 -4.61 -0.38 37.37
N ASP A 558 -5.80 0.17 37.15
CA ASP A 558 -6.37 0.39 35.83
C ASP A 558 -7.45 1.47 35.85
N LYS A 559 -7.54 2.25 34.76
CA LYS A 559 -8.62 3.20 34.51
C LYS A 559 -8.89 3.28 33.01
N GLU A 560 -10.02 2.74 32.56
CA GLU A 560 -10.29 2.55 31.14
C GLU A 560 -11.73 2.87 30.75
N ILE A 561 -11.91 3.36 29.53
CA ILE A 561 -13.23 3.47 28.90
C ILE A 561 -13.68 2.07 28.47
N CYS A 562 -14.74 1.55 29.06
CA CYS A 562 -15.24 0.22 28.76
C CYS A 562 -16.77 0.13 28.80
N GLY A 563 -17.36 -0.67 27.92
CA GLY A 563 -18.81 -0.84 27.79
C GLY A 563 -19.35 -2.21 28.20
N GLY A 564 -18.48 -3.12 28.67
CA GLY A 564 -18.87 -4.46 29.13
C GLY A 564 -19.14 -4.51 30.64
N PRO A 565 -19.79 -5.57 31.17
CA PRO A 565 -19.97 -5.78 32.61
C PRO A 565 -18.64 -6.12 33.31
N HIS A 566 -18.51 -5.70 34.58
CA HIS A 566 -17.35 -5.97 35.45
C HIS A 566 -17.82 -6.55 36.78
N ALA A 567 -16.92 -7.24 37.49
CA ALA A 567 -17.09 -7.52 38.92
C ALA A 567 -17.25 -6.20 39.70
N GLN A 568 -17.95 -6.22 40.84
CA GLN A 568 -18.11 -5.05 41.70
C GLN A 568 -16.87 -4.82 42.57
N ASN A 569 -16.17 -5.89 42.92
CA ASN A 569 -14.94 -5.83 43.71
C ASN A 569 -13.91 -6.85 43.21
N THR A 570 -12.61 -6.51 43.26
CA THR A 570 -11.54 -7.42 42.81
C THR A 570 -11.47 -8.72 43.63
N ALA A 571 -12.00 -8.74 44.86
CA ALA A 571 -12.11 -9.95 45.68
C ALA A 571 -12.96 -11.06 45.04
N GLU A 572 -13.89 -10.71 44.15
CA GLU A 572 -14.74 -11.68 43.45
C GLU A 572 -13.96 -12.56 42.47
N LEU A 573 -12.76 -12.14 42.07
CA LEU A 573 -11.88 -12.92 41.19
C LEU A 573 -11.18 -14.06 41.93
N VAL A 574 -11.06 -13.96 43.27
CA VAL A 574 -10.41 -14.93 44.18
C VAL A 574 -8.90 -15.13 43.94
N SER A 575 -8.51 -15.61 42.75
CA SER A 575 -7.13 -15.75 42.32
C SER A 575 -7.03 -15.64 40.80
N PHE A 576 -5.85 -15.27 40.29
CA PHE A 576 -5.57 -15.17 38.85
C PHE A 576 -4.35 -16.00 38.48
N LYS A 577 -4.43 -16.73 37.36
CA LYS A 577 -3.32 -17.55 36.87
C LYS A 577 -3.15 -17.49 35.36
N ILE A 578 -1.93 -17.25 34.90
CA ILE A 578 -1.54 -17.36 33.50
C ILE A 578 -1.25 -18.84 33.19
N GLN A 579 -2.08 -19.42 32.32
CA GLN A 579 -1.96 -20.82 31.90
C GLN A 579 -0.93 -20.98 30.79
N LYS A 580 -0.86 -20.02 29.87
CA LYS A 580 0.03 -20.09 28.72
C LYS A 580 0.29 -18.71 28.13
N GLU A 581 1.53 -18.48 27.73
CA GLU A 581 1.95 -17.37 26.88
C GLU A 581 2.51 -17.96 25.56
N GLN A 582 2.13 -17.40 24.41
CA GLN A 582 2.63 -17.84 23.11
C GLN A 582 2.51 -16.74 22.05
N SER A 583 3.23 -16.90 20.93
CA SER A 583 3.06 -16.01 19.77
C SER A 583 1.64 -16.14 19.20
N SER A 584 1.01 -15.00 18.90
CA SER A 584 -0.26 -14.94 18.14
C SER A 584 0.01 -14.69 16.66
N SER A 585 0.83 -13.66 16.39
CA SER A 585 1.34 -13.26 15.08
C SER A 585 2.66 -12.51 15.28
N ALA A 586 3.30 -12.02 14.21
CA ALA A 586 4.51 -11.21 14.33
C ALA A 586 4.24 -9.95 15.18
N GLY A 587 5.06 -9.71 16.20
CA GLY A 587 4.92 -8.56 17.11
C GLY A 587 3.74 -8.64 18.08
N VAL A 588 2.97 -9.73 18.09
CA VAL A 588 1.79 -9.91 18.97
C VAL A 588 1.91 -11.20 19.78
N ARG A 589 1.82 -11.05 21.10
CA ARG A 589 1.82 -12.14 22.07
C ARG A 589 0.42 -12.42 22.57
N ARG A 590 0.16 -13.65 23.00
CA ARG A 590 -1.14 -14.13 23.49
C ARG A 590 -0.98 -14.80 24.83
N ILE A 591 -1.68 -14.28 25.83
CA ILE A 591 -1.87 -14.89 27.14
C ILE A 591 -3.21 -15.63 27.16
N ARG A 592 -3.20 -16.84 27.72
CA ARG A 592 -4.40 -17.52 28.21
C ARG A 592 -4.33 -17.58 29.72
N ALA A 593 -5.38 -17.13 30.38
CA ALA A 593 -5.46 -17.07 31.84
C ALA A 593 -6.84 -17.51 32.34
N THR A 594 -6.90 -17.80 33.63
CA THR A 594 -8.11 -18.22 34.35
C THR A 594 -8.14 -17.55 35.72
N ILE A 595 -9.35 -17.44 36.28
CA ILE A 595 -9.55 -17.14 37.70
C ILE A 595 -10.11 -18.38 38.40
N GLU A 596 -9.79 -18.62 39.67
CA GLU A 596 -10.38 -19.74 40.41
C GLU A 596 -11.67 -19.28 41.12
N GLY A 597 -12.84 -19.65 40.60
CA GLY A 597 -14.13 -19.29 41.18
C GLY A 597 -15.22 -20.33 40.99
#